data_AF-A0A2S3WT05-F1
#
_entry.id   AF-A0A2S3WT05-F1
#
_cell.length_a   1.000
_cell.length_b   1.000
_cell.length_c   1.000
_cell.angle_alpha   90.00
_cell.angle_beta   90.00
_cell.angle_gamma   90.00
#
_symmetry.space_group_name_H-M   'P 1'
#
loop_
_entity.id
_entity.type
_entity.pdbx_description
1 polymer ?
#
loop_
_entity_poly.entity_id
_entity_poly.type
_entity_poly.pdbx_seq_one_letter_code
_entity_poly.pdbx_strand_id
1 'polypeptide(L)'
;MEAELLTKSKRWCALCFGLKGLREEVRGQIAHINRDSSDSRFDNLVFLCMPHHDQYDSKTSQSKNYTQGEVKKYRDQIYSENSKRDYSASEILSLRDYIRKYSAFFEYIFHEYDDIAFSIEMKELEIMGYIRDCWWTAPERSFNLEIQAIQDEIARLVIDIRQLFEIRMYDAVGSRIRFDLQNFSRTVLLEKKEAAKNYADQIAENYNKLRDIASTHP
;
A
#
# COMPACT_ATOMS: atom_id res chain seq x y z
N MET A 1 -14.12 -9.39 20.60
CA MET A 1 -14.39 -10.06 19.32
C MET A 1 -15.62 -9.49 18.63
N GLU A 2 -16.79 -9.47 19.25
CA GLU A 2 -18.00 -8.87 18.66
C GLU A 2 -17.87 -7.38 18.32
N ALA A 3 -17.49 -6.53 19.29
CA ALA A 3 -17.31 -5.10 19.04
C ALA A 3 -16.30 -4.82 17.92
N GLU A 4 -15.18 -5.55 17.89
CA GLU A 4 -14.16 -5.44 16.83
C GLU A 4 -14.73 -5.78 15.45
N LEU A 5 -15.52 -6.84 15.34
CA LEU A 5 -16.14 -7.25 14.08
C LEU A 5 -17.17 -6.24 13.59
N LEU A 6 -18.00 -5.70 14.50
CA LEU A 6 -18.98 -4.69 14.16
C LEU A 6 -18.30 -3.39 13.70
N THR A 7 -17.20 -2.99 14.34
CA THR A 7 -16.42 -1.81 13.92
C THR A 7 -15.73 -2.04 12.59
N LYS A 8 -15.01 -3.16 12.40
CA LYS A 8 -14.32 -3.48 11.13
C LYS A 8 -15.27 -3.63 9.95
N SER A 9 -16.48 -4.13 10.19
CA SER A 9 -17.51 -4.23 9.16
C SER A 9 -18.29 -2.93 8.94
N LYS A 10 -18.22 -1.95 9.85
CA LYS A 10 -19.11 -0.78 9.91
C LYS A 10 -20.60 -1.17 9.87
N ARG A 11 -20.92 -2.36 10.38
CA ARG A 11 -22.24 -3.00 10.26
C ARG A 11 -22.77 -3.08 8.82
N TRP A 12 -21.87 -3.20 7.85
CA TRP A 12 -22.24 -3.53 6.48
C TRP A 12 -22.39 -5.04 6.35
N CYS A 13 -23.52 -5.48 5.79
CA CYS A 13 -23.73 -6.89 5.53
C CYS A 13 -22.78 -7.37 4.42
N ALA A 14 -21.98 -8.42 4.69
CA ALA A 14 -21.05 -9.00 3.71
C ALA A 14 -21.71 -9.32 2.36
N LEU A 15 -22.91 -9.92 2.38
CA LEU A 15 -23.62 -10.28 1.15
C LEU A 15 -24.25 -9.09 0.43
N CYS A 16 -24.82 -8.10 1.16
CA CYS A 16 -25.31 -6.87 0.53
C CYS A 16 -24.18 -6.10 -0.16
N PHE A 17 -23.03 -6.02 0.50
CA PHE A 17 -21.83 -5.41 -0.05
C PHE A 17 -21.35 -6.16 -1.30
N GLY A 18 -21.12 -7.46 -1.19
CA GLY A 18 -20.54 -8.26 -2.26
C GLY A 18 -21.42 -8.39 -3.51
N LEU A 19 -22.74 -8.46 -3.32
CA LEU A 19 -23.69 -8.68 -4.41
C LEU A 19 -24.24 -7.39 -5.01
N LYS A 20 -24.35 -6.33 -4.21
CA LYS A 20 -25.06 -5.08 -4.59
C LYS A 20 -24.22 -3.82 -4.38
N GLY A 21 -23.02 -3.91 -3.80
CA GLY A 21 -22.18 -2.75 -3.51
C GLY A 21 -22.73 -1.83 -2.42
N LEU A 22 -23.65 -2.30 -1.57
CA LEU A 22 -24.28 -1.49 -0.53
C LEU A 22 -23.33 -1.24 0.64
N ARG A 23 -23.26 0.02 1.08
CA ARG A 23 -22.33 0.54 2.10
C ARG A 23 -23.08 1.33 3.17
N GLU A 24 -24.10 0.69 3.73
CA GLU A 24 -25.00 1.29 4.71
C GLU A 24 -25.05 0.41 5.97
N GLU A 25 -25.21 1.06 7.12
CA GLU A 25 -25.51 0.33 8.36
C GLU A 25 -26.88 -0.35 8.21
N VAL A 26 -26.91 -1.64 8.50
CA VAL A 26 -28.15 -2.44 8.44
C VAL A 26 -28.38 -3.16 9.75
N ARG A 27 -29.66 -3.41 10.06
CA ARG A 27 -30.02 -4.31 11.17
C ARG A 27 -29.62 -5.74 10.83
N GLY A 28 -28.82 -6.36 11.68
CA GLY A 28 -28.22 -7.65 11.42
C GLY A 28 -27.67 -8.35 12.65
N GLN A 29 -27.07 -9.50 12.43
CA GLN A 29 -26.48 -10.37 13.44
C GLN A 29 -25.15 -10.95 12.96
N ILE A 30 -24.35 -11.43 13.92
CA ILE A 30 -23.11 -12.14 13.65
C ILE A 30 -23.43 -13.60 13.39
N ALA A 31 -23.04 -14.08 12.21
CA ALA A 31 -23.08 -15.48 11.83
C ALA A 31 -21.69 -16.12 11.96
N HIS A 32 -21.68 -17.44 12.17
CA HIS A 32 -20.49 -18.27 12.09
C HIS A 32 -20.36 -18.79 10.67
N ILE A 33 -19.24 -18.50 9.99
CA ILE A 33 -19.00 -18.89 8.61
C ILE A 33 -19.05 -20.41 8.48
N ASN A 34 -18.39 -21.14 9.38
CA ASN A 34 -18.44 -22.61 9.38
C ASN A 34 -19.79 -23.19 9.86
N ARG A 35 -20.74 -22.35 10.31
CA ARG A 35 -22.03 -22.70 10.95
C ARG A 35 -21.90 -23.53 12.23
N ASP A 36 -20.76 -23.44 12.90
CA ASP A 36 -20.51 -24.00 14.22
C ASP A 36 -20.41 -22.87 15.24
N SER A 37 -21.42 -22.78 16.10
CA SER A 37 -21.50 -21.74 17.15
C SER A 37 -20.47 -21.90 18.27
N SER A 38 -19.73 -23.02 18.32
CA SER A 38 -18.65 -23.22 19.27
C SER A 38 -17.31 -22.62 18.80
N ASP A 39 -17.19 -22.30 17.51
CA ASP A 39 -15.98 -21.72 16.91
C ASP A 39 -16.04 -20.18 16.86
N SER A 40 -15.79 -19.55 17.99
CA SER A 40 -15.85 -18.08 18.15
C SER A 40 -14.61 -17.33 17.63
N ARG A 41 -13.72 -17.98 16.85
CA ARG A 41 -12.53 -17.30 16.31
C ARG A 41 -12.95 -16.17 15.36
N PHE A 42 -12.25 -15.04 15.43
CA PHE A 42 -12.60 -13.85 14.64
C PHE A 42 -12.66 -14.13 13.12
N ASP A 43 -11.77 -14.98 12.61
CA ASP A 43 -11.71 -15.41 11.21
C ASP A 43 -12.89 -16.29 10.78
N ASN A 44 -13.67 -16.81 11.73
CA ASN A 44 -14.90 -17.54 11.50
C ASN A 44 -16.18 -16.70 11.64
N LEU A 45 -16.08 -15.44 12.09
CA LEU A 45 -17.26 -14.60 12.28
C LEU A 45 -17.52 -13.67 11.08
N VAL A 46 -18.79 -13.33 10.84
CA VAL A 46 -19.22 -12.39 9.80
C VAL A 46 -20.51 -11.65 10.20
N PHE A 47 -20.63 -10.37 9.85
CA PHE A 47 -21.87 -9.62 10.04
C PHE A 47 -22.79 -9.72 8.81
N LEU A 48 -24.05 -10.10 9.02
CA LEU A 48 -25.08 -10.20 7.98
C LEU A 48 -26.35 -9.46 8.41
N CYS A 49 -27.04 -8.82 7.46
CA CYS A 49 -28.40 -8.34 7.72
C CYS A 49 -29.34 -9.52 7.98
N MET A 50 -30.43 -9.31 8.71
CA MET A 50 -31.37 -10.39 9.06
C MET A 50 -31.78 -11.26 7.85
N PRO A 51 -32.17 -10.70 6.68
CA PRO A 51 -32.55 -11.54 5.53
C PRO A 51 -31.42 -12.46 5.03
N HIS A 52 -30.19 -11.96 4.97
CA HIS A 52 -29.05 -12.76 4.52
C HIS A 52 -28.56 -13.72 5.61
N HIS A 53 -28.72 -13.36 6.88
CA HIS A 53 -28.45 -14.26 8.00
C HIS A 53 -29.36 -15.49 7.92
N ASP A 54 -30.68 -15.27 7.80
CA ASP A 54 -31.67 -16.33 7.70
C ASP A 54 -31.43 -17.22 6.47
N GLN A 55 -31.16 -16.61 5.31
CA GLN A 55 -30.86 -17.35 4.09
C GLN A 55 -29.57 -18.18 4.22
N TYR A 56 -28.55 -17.65 4.89
CA TYR A 56 -27.28 -18.34 5.08
C TYR A 56 -27.40 -19.53 6.04
N ASP A 57 -28.12 -19.38 7.16
CA ASP A 57 -28.30 -20.45 8.15
C ASP A 57 -29.31 -21.51 7.74
N SER A 58 -30.25 -21.15 6.86
CA SER A 58 -31.25 -22.11 6.36
C SER A 58 -30.62 -23.27 5.58
N LYS A 59 -31.35 -24.39 5.51
CA LYS A 59 -31.17 -25.43 4.50
C LYS A 59 -32.40 -25.42 3.60
N THR A 60 -32.31 -24.80 2.42
CA THR A 60 -33.41 -24.83 1.46
C THR A 60 -33.20 -25.97 0.47
N SER A 61 -34.28 -26.67 0.10
CA SER A 61 -34.25 -27.73 -0.93
C SER A 61 -34.47 -27.22 -2.34
N GLN A 62 -34.90 -25.96 -2.48
CA GLN A 62 -35.33 -25.37 -3.76
C GLN A 62 -34.31 -24.39 -4.37
N SER A 63 -33.41 -23.79 -3.56
CA SER A 63 -32.43 -22.81 -4.02
C SER A 63 -31.02 -23.14 -3.52
N LYS A 64 -30.00 -22.69 -4.24
CA LYS A 64 -28.63 -22.75 -3.72
C LYS A 64 -28.47 -21.65 -2.66
N ASN A 65 -28.16 -22.06 -1.44
CA ASN A 65 -27.78 -21.13 -0.38
C ASN A 65 -26.35 -20.62 -0.59
N TYR A 66 -26.01 -19.49 0.03
CA TYR A 66 -24.67 -18.94 -0.05
C TYR A 66 -23.65 -19.87 0.61
N THR A 67 -22.49 -19.96 -0.02
CA THR A 67 -21.37 -20.79 0.45
C THR A 67 -20.52 -20.05 1.48
N GLN A 68 -19.79 -20.81 2.30
CA GLN A 68 -18.80 -20.26 3.23
C GLN A 68 -17.73 -19.43 2.50
N GLY A 69 -17.34 -19.87 1.30
CA GLY A 69 -16.37 -19.18 0.45
C GLY A 69 -16.85 -17.80 0.00
N GLU A 70 -18.11 -17.68 -0.43
CA GLU A 70 -18.71 -16.39 -0.81
C GLU A 70 -18.77 -15.43 0.38
N VAL A 71 -19.32 -15.89 1.51
CA VAL A 71 -19.46 -15.06 2.71
C VAL A 71 -18.10 -14.59 3.23
N LYS A 72 -17.11 -15.49 3.29
CA LYS A 72 -15.74 -15.15 3.69
C LYS A 72 -15.11 -14.13 2.73
N LYS A 73 -15.22 -14.36 1.42
CA LYS A 73 -14.67 -13.46 0.39
C LYS A 73 -15.22 -12.05 0.55
N TYR A 74 -16.54 -11.90 0.67
CA TYR A 74 -17.13 -10.56 0.75
C TYR A 74 -16.87 -9.87 2.09
N ARG A 75 -16.78 -10.61 3.20
CA ARG A 75 -16.33 -10.06 4.48
C ARG A 75 -14.91 -9.49 4.38
N ASP A 76 -13.99 -10.27 3.81
CA ASP A 76 -12.59 -9.86 3.70
C ASP A 76 -12.45 -8.61 2.80
N GLN A 77 -13.29 -8.49 1.77
CA GLN A 77 -13.39 -7.27 0.95
C GLN A 77 -13.92 -6.05 1.75
N ILE A 78 -14.93 -6.22 2.61
CA ILE A 78 -15.38 -5.14 3.50
C ILE A 78 -14.23 -4.67 4.39
N TYR A 79 -13.51 -5.60 5.02
CA TYR A 79 -12.41 -5.23 5.90
C TYR A 79 -11.31 -4.46 5.17
N SER A 80 -10.96 -4.90 3.96
CA SER A 80 -10.02 -4.17 3.10
C SER A 80 -10.55 -2.80 2.67
N GLU A 81 -11.84 -2.67 2.40
CA GLU A 81 -12.41 -1.36 2.02
C GLU A 81 -12.54 -0.40 3.21
N ASN A 82 -12.88 -0.92 4.39
CA ASN A 82 -13.00 -0.11 5.60
C ASN A 82 -11.65 0.26 6.20
N SER A 83 -10.63 -0.59 6.07
CA SER A 83 -9.26 -0.24 6.50
C SER A 83 -8.69 0.94 5.72
N LYS A 84 -9.01 1.06 4.42
CA LYS A 84 -8.66 2.21 3.58
C LYS A 84 -9.29 3.54 4.02
N ARG A 85 -10.24 3.51 4.98
CA ARG A 85 -11.07 4.66 5.34
C ARG A 85 -10.97 5.11 6.81
N ASP A 86 -10.14 4.46 7.63
CA ASP A 86 -10.03 4.74 9.07
C ASP A 86 -8.62 5.21 9.47
N TYR A 87 -8.05 6.17 8.73
CA TYR A 87 -6.83 6.85 9.17
C TYR A 87 -7.20 7.90 10.23
N SER A 88 -6.49 7.92 11.36
CA SER A 88 -6.60 9.01 12.32
C SER A 88 -6.07 10.32 11.72
N ALA A 89 -6.54 11.46 12.23
CA ALA A 89 -6.05 12.77 11.82
C ALA A 89 -4.52 12.91 12.02
N SER A 90 -3.98 12.32 13.08
CA SER A 90 -2.52 12.28 13.32
C SER A 90 -1.77 11.48 12.27
N GLU A 91 -2.30 10.32 11.83
CA GLU A 91 -1.67 9.51 10.79
C GLU A 91 -1.65 10.26 9.44
N ILE A 92 -2.74 10.96 9.11
CA ILE A 92 -2.79 11.80 7.89
C ILE A 92 -1.81 12.96 7.98
N LEU A 93 -1.69 13.63 9.13
CA LEU A 93 -0.72 14.72 9.32
C LEU A 93 0.72 14.23 9.15
N SER A 94 1.09 13.12 9.81
CA SER A 94 2.43 12.52 9.66
C SER A 94 2.70 12.10 8.20
N LEU A 95 1.71 11.59 7.49
CA LEU A 95 1.84 11.25 6.07
C LEU A 95 2.04 12.50 5.20
N ARG A 96 1.29 13.58 5.45
CA ARG A 96 1.48 14.86 4.76
C ARG A 96 2.88 15.43 4.99
N ASP A 97 3.40 15.29 6.20
CA ASP A 97 4.77 15.71 6.54
C ASP A 97 5.82 14.90 5.76
N TYR A 98 5.66 13.57 5.68
CA TYR A 98 6.49 12.72 4.82
C TYR A 98 6.45 13.17 3.35
N ILE A 99 5.26 13.33 2.79
CA ILE A 99 5.05 13.75 1.38
C ILE A 99 5.73 15.09 1.12
N ARG A 100 5.56 16.06 2.03
CA ARG A 100 6.17 17.39 1.94
C ARG A 100 7.69 17.30 2.01
N LYS A 101 8.24 16.56 2.98
CA LYS A 101 9.69 16.41 3.20
C LYS A 101 10.41 15.88 1.96
N TYR A 102 9.83 14.88 1.30
CA TYR A 102 10.46 14.21 0.16
C TYR A 102 9.95 14.67 -1.22
N SER A 103 9.03 15.63 -1.28
CA SER A 103 8.42 16.12 -2.53
C SER A 103 9.44 16.48 -3.61
N ALA A 104 10.40 17.36 -3.30
CA ALA A 104 11.43 17.78 -4.26
C ALA A 104 12.32 16.62 -4.75
N PHE A 105 12.62 15.65 -3.88
CA PHE A 105 13.40 14.46 -4.24
C PHE A 105 12.60 13.54 -5.19
N PHE A 106 11.32 13.33 -4.91
CA PHE A 106 10.46 12.53 -5.78
C PHE A 106 10.21 13.23 -7.13
N GLU A 107 9.99 14.54 -7.14
CA GLU A 107 9.91 15.33 -8.37
C GLU A 107 11.18 15.17 -9.21
N TYR A 108 12.36 15.23 -8.58
CA TYR A 108 13.63 14.96 -9.26
C TYR A 108 13.65 13.56 -9.89
N ILE A 109 13.28 12.51 -9.14
CA ILE A 109 13.20 11.15 -9.67
C ILE A 109 12.24 11.07 -10.87
N PHE A 110 11.07 11.67 -10.78
CA PHE A 110 10.03 11.56 -11.80
C PHE A 110 10.30 12.39 -13.06
N HIS A 111 11.09 13.46 -12.96
CA HIS A 111 11.44 14.29 -14.12
C HIS A 111 12.73 13.84 -14.81
N GLU A 112 13.69 13.28 -14.06
CA GLU A 112 15.03 12.98 -14.56
C GLU A 112 15.30 11.47 -14.70
N TYR A 113 14.32 10.58 -14.54
CA TYR A 113 14.55 9.13 -14.50
C TYR A 113 15.30 8.58 -15.74
N ASP A 114 15.04 9.15 -16.92
CA ASP A 114 15.71 8.76 -18.18
C ASP A 114 17.21 9.03 -18.14
N ASP A 115 17.68 9.98 -17.32
CA ASP A 115 19.07 10.38 -17.21
C ASP A 115 19.70 10.15 -15.83
N ILE A 116 18.92 9.78 -14.81
CA ILE A 116 19.43 9.51 -13.45
C ILE A 116 20.57 8.50 -13.48
N ALA A 117 20.42 7.38 -14.20
CA ALA A 117 21.47 6.36 -14.29
C ALA A 117 22.72 6.85 -15.03
N PHE A 118 22.62 7.88 -15.87
CA PHE A 118 23.77 8.53 -16.50
C PHE A 118 24.40 9.57 -15.58
N SER A 119 23.58 10.39 -14.93
CA SER A 119 24.05 11.44 -14.05
C SER A 119 23.05 11.81 -12.98
N ILE A 120 23.51 11.89 -11.74
CA ILE A 120 22.71 12.31 -10.59
C ILE A 120 23.41 13.43 -9.82
N GLU A 121 22.63 14.38 -9.27
CA GLU A 121 23.14 15.34 -8.29
C GLU A 121 23.57 14.63 -7.00
N MET A 122 24.74 15.00 -6.46
CA MET A 122 25.33 14.38 -5.27
C MET A 122 24.39 14.45 -4.07
N LYS A 123 23.69 15.58 -3.87
CA LYS A 123 22.68 15.75 -2.82
C LYS A 123 21.53 14.74 -2.90
N GLU A 124 21.12 14.33 -4.09
CA GLU A 124 20.01 13.38 -4.26
C GLU A 124 20.52 11.96 -3.98
N LEU A 125 21.76 11.66 -4.39
CA LEU A 125 22.43 10.40 -4.04
C LEU A 125 22.67 10.27 -2.53
N GLU A 126 22.92 11.37 -1.83
CA GLU A 126 23.00 11.44 -0.36
C GLU A 126 21.65 11.15 0.31
N ILE A 127 20.55 11.70 -0.21
CA ILE A 127 19.19 11.39 0.29
C ILE A 127 18.91 9.89 0.15
N MET A 128 19.25 9.29 -1.00
CA MET A 128 19.12 7.85 -1.19
C MET A 128 19.98 7.05 -0.20
N GLY A 129 21.19 7.51 0.08
CA GLY A 129 22.08 6.92 1.08
C GLY A 129 21.49 7.01 2.50
N TYR A 130 20.94 8.17 2.87
CA TYR A 130 20.26 8.36 4.14
C TYR A 130 19.07 7.41 4.29
N ILE A 131 18.24 7.26 3.25
CA ILE A 131 17.12 6.31 3.26
C ILE A 131 17.64 4.88 3.45
N ARG A 132 18.66 4.46 2.69
CA ARG A 132 19.27 3.14 2.86
C ARG A 132 19.72 2.86 4.31
N ASP A 133 20.35 3.84 4.94
CA ASP A 133 21.00 3.65 6.23
C ASP A 133 20.05 3.84 7.43
N CYS A 134 19.02 4.69 7.28
CA CYS A 134 18.21 5.14 8.40
C CYS A 134 16.71 4.85 8.26
N TRP A 135 16.23 4.27 7.15
CA TRP A 135 14.78 4.12 6.90
C TRP A 135 14.03 3.41 8.04
N TRP A 136 14.60 2.33 8.58
CA TRP A 136 13.96 1.54 9.63
C TRP A 136 13.74 2.29 10.95
N THR A 137 14.52 3.34 11.19
CA THR A 137 14.44 4.19 12.38
C THR A 137 13.99 5.62 12.05
N ALA A 138 13.57 5.87 10.80
CA ALA A 138 13.16 7.19 10.36
C ALA A 138 11.87 7.63 11.09
N PRO A 139 11.82 8.84 11.65
CA PRO A 139 10.64 9.32 12.37
C PRO A 139 9.43 9.51 11.44
N GLU A 140 9.64 9.61 10.13
CA GLU A 140 8.57 9.73 9.14
C GLU A 140 7.97 8.38 8.71
N ARG A 141 8.56 7.26 9.15
CA ARG A 141 8.04 5.92 8.88
C ARG A 141 6.78 5.69 9.73
N SER A 142 5.66 5.47 9.06
CA SER A 142 4.35 5.38 9.70
C SER A 142 4.22 4.16 10.61
N PHE A 143 3.42 4.29 11.66
CA PHE A 143 2.97 3.16 12.49
C PHE A 143 1.73 2.47 11.92
N ASN A 144 1.01 3.13 11.00
CA ASN A 144 -0.11 2.53 10.28
C ASN A 144 0.43 1.50 9.28
N LEU A 145 0.02 0.23 9.40
CA LEU A 145 0.60 -0.86 8.60
C LEU A 145 0.41 -0.69 7.09
N GLU A 146 -0.68 -0.07 6.63
CA GLU A 146 -0.91 0.14 5.20
C GLU A 146 0.00 1.24 4.65
N ILE A 147 0.04 2.40 5.32
CA ILE A 147 0.95 3.50 4.95
C ILE A 147 2.41 3.03 5.04
N GLN A 148 2.75 2.33 6.11
CA GLN A 148 4.08 1.78 6.35
C GLN A 148 4.51 0.84 5.24
N ALA A 149 3.65 -0.10 4.81
CA ALA A 149 3.97 -1.02 3.73
C ALA A 149 4.28 -0.29 2.41
N ILE A 150 3.51 0.76 2.08
CA ILE A 150 3.75 1.56 0.88
C ILE A 150 5.05 2.36 1.01
N GLN A 151 5.31 2.98 2.16
CA GLN A 151 6.55 3.72 2.39
C GLN A 151 7.79 2.80 2.38
N ASP A 152 7.70 1.59 2.96
CA ASP A 152 8.75 0.58 2.94
C ASP A 152 9.09 0.14 1.52
N GLU A 153 8.06 -0.04 0.67
CA GLU A 153 8.25 -0.38 -0.73
C GLU A 153 8.92 0.75 -1.50
N ILE A 154 8.54 2.01 -1.26
CA ILE A 154 9.22 3.19 -1.83
C ILE A 154 10.69 3.21 -1.40
N ALA A 155 10.97 3.02 -0.10
CA ALA A 155 12.35 3.03 0.40
C ALA A 155 13.19 1.92 -0.24
N ARG A 156 12.64 0.72 -0.39
CA ARG A 156 13.27 -0.41 -1.09
C ARG A 156 13.62 -0.04 -2.53
N LEU A 157 12.68 0.53 -3.29
CA LEU A 157 12.89 0.97 -4.67
C LEU A 157 13.95 2.07 -4.79
N VAL A 158 13.97 3.02 -3.84
CA VAL A 158 15.00 4.07 -3.77
C VAL A 158 16.39 3.46 -3.51
N ILE A 159 16.48 2.45 -2.65
CA ILE A 159 17.71 1.71 -2.40
C ILE A 159 18.17 0.97 -3.66
N ASP A 160 17.26 0.37 -4.42
CA ASP A 160 17.59 -0.28 -5.69
C ASP A 160 18.14 0.71 -6.72
N ILE A 161 17.53 1.90 -6.87
CA ILE A 161 18.09 2.98 -7.71
C ILE A 161 19.51 3.34 -7.24
N ARG A 162 19.73 3.47 -5.93
CA ARG A 162 21.05 3.80 -5.37
C ARG A 162 22.11 2.75 -5.71
N GLN A 163 21.72 1.48 -5.76
CA GLN A 163 22.63 0.37 -6.10
C GLN A 163 23.10 0.40 -7.55
N LEU A 164 22.37 1.07 -8.46
CA LEU A 164 22.83 1.27 -9.84
C LEU A 164 24.15 2.05 -9.90
N PHE A 165 24.41 2.92 -8.92
CA PHE A 165 25.61 3.75 -8.81
C PHE A 165 26.78 3.04 -8.12
N GLU A 166 27.31 2.02 -8.80
CA GLU A 166 28.54 1.32 -8.42
C GLU A 166 29.75 2.27 -8.48
N ILE A 167 30.46 2.44 -7.36
CA ILE A 167 31.56 3.43 -7.23
C ILE A 167 32.58 3.35 -8.37
N ARG A 168 32.91 2.14 -8.86
CA ARG A 168 33.90 1.94 -9.94
C ARG A 168 33.44 2.38 -11.33
N MET A 169 32.14 2.63 -11.52
CA MET A 169 31.51 2.92 -12.82
C MET A 169 31.12 4.40 -12.97
N TYR A 170 31.36 5.19 -11.93
CA TYR A 170 30.90 6.57 -11.87
C TYR A 170 31.99 7.48 -11.32
N ASP A 171 32.12 8.66 -11.91
CA ASP A 171 33.05 9.70 -11.51
C ASP A 171 32.30 10.89 -10.91
N ALA A 172 32.92 11.55 -9.93
CA ALA A 172 32.47 12.84 -9.45
C ALA A 172 32.90 13.95 -10.42
N VAL A 173 31.91 14.68 -10.96
CA VAL A 173 32.10 15.78 -11.90
C VAL A 173 31.31 16.99 -11.39
N GLY A 174 32.00 17.88 -10.66
CA GLY A 174 31.35 19.00 -9.99
C GLY A 174 30.40 18.54 -8.89
N SER A 175 29.15 19.00 -8.90
CA SER A 175 28.10 18.56 -7.97
C SER A 175 27.44 17.24 -8.36
N ARG A 176 27.86 16.61 -9.47
CA ARG A 176 27.19 15.44 -10.04
C ARG A 176 28.07 14.21 -10.00
N ILE A 177 27.42 13.06 -9.91
CA ILE A 177 28.01 11.74 -10.14
C ILE A 177 27.62 11.31 -11.55
N ARG A 178 28.58 10.94 -12.40
CA ARG A 178 28.37 10.66 -13.83
C ARG A 178 28.92 9.29 -14.21
N PHE A 179 28.19 8.56 -15.04
CA PHE A 179 28.62 7.27 -15.55
C PHE A 179 29.85 7.42 -16.44
N ASP A 180 30.84 6.57 -16.21
CA ASP A 180 32.11 6.56 -16.94
C ASP A 180 31.96 5.85 -18.30
N LEU A 181 31.69 6.64 -19.34
CA LEU A 181 31.61 6.17 -20.73
C LEU A 181 32.98 5.87 -21.36
N GLN A 182 34.09 6.19 -20.68
CA GLN A 182 35.43 5.87 -21.20
C GLN A 182 35.77 4.41 -20.93
N ASN A 183 35.44 3.92 -19.73
CA ASN A 183 35.79 2.57 -19.30
C ASN A 183 34.61 1.57 -19.38
N PHE A 184 33.37 2.03 -19.52
CA PHE A 184 32.18 1.17 -19.57
C PHE A 184 31.32 1.40 -20.81
N SER A 185 30.71 0.33 -21.31
CA SER A 185 29.96 0.36 -22.57
C SER A 185 28.61 1.06 -22.43
N ARG A 186 28.12 1.62 -23.55
CA ARG A 186 26.78 2.20 -23.63
C ARG A 186 25.68 1.18 -23.34
N THR A 187 25.89 -0.10 -23.65
CA THR A 187 24.92 -1.17 -23.36
C THR A 187 24.65 -1.26 -21.86
N VAL A 188 25.70 -1.23 -21.03
CA VAL A 188 25.54 -1.28 -19.56
C VAL A 188 24.79 -0.05 -19.06
N LEU A 189 25.07 1.14 -19.62
CA LEU A 189 24.32 2.35 -19.27
C LEU A 189 22.84 2.22 -19.65
N LEU A 190 22.51 1.67 -20.82
CA LEU A 190 21.12 1.47 -21.25
C LEU A 190 20.37 0.51 -20.33
N GLU A 191 21.01 -0.59 -19.91
CA GLU A 191 20.43 -1.53 -18.93
C GLU A 191 20.15 -0.84 -17.59
N LYS A 192 21.09 -0.02 -17.10
CA LYS A 192 20.89 0.76 -15.86
C LYS A 192 19.79 1.82 -16.01
N LYS A 193 19.69 2.49 -17.17
CA LYS A 193 18.61 3.46 -17.46
C LYS A 193 17.24 2.77 -17.44
N GLU A 194 17.13 1.61 -18.08
CA GLU A 194 15.89 0.83 -18.10
C GLU A 194 15.50 0.37 -16.68
N ALA A 195 16.47 -0.11 -15.88
CA ALA A 195 16.22 -0.45 -14.49
C ALA A 195 15.76 0.77 -13.67
N ALA A 196 16.46 1.90 -13.79
CA ALA A 196 16.11 3.15 -13.08
C ALA A 196 14.69 3.62 -13.40
N LYS A 197 14.30 3.56 -14.68
CA LYS A 197 12.95 3.87 -15.14
C LYS A 197 11.90 2.96 -14.50
N ASN A 198 12.11 1.65 -14.55
CA ASN A 198 11.18 0.69 -13.95
C ASN A 198 11.01 0.91 -12.44
N TYR A 199 12.06 1.29 -11.72
CA TYR A 199 11.95 1.65 -10.31
C TYR A 199 11.23 2.99 -10.12
N ALA A 200 11.54 4.01 -10.92
CA ALA A 200 10.88 5.32 -10.85
C ALA A 200 9.36 5.21 -11.08
N ASP A 201 8.93 4.41 -12.05
CA ASP A 201 7.51 4.16 -12.33
C ASP A 201 6.80 3.52 -11.14
N GLN A 202 7.42 2.54 -10.49
CA GLN A 202 6.89 1.90 -9.28
C GLN A 202 6.87 2.85 -8.08
N ILE A 203 7.88 3.72 -7.94
CA ILE A 203 7.89 4.76 -6.91
C ILE A 203 6.73 5.72 -7.16
N ALA A 204 6.51 6.16 -8.40
CA ALA A 204 5.43 7.07 -8.76
C ALA A 204 4.05 6.46 -8.44
N GLU A 205 3.83 5.18 -8.74
CA GLU A 205 2.59 4.48 -8.40
C GLU A 205 2.35 4.47 -6.88
N ASN A 206 3.35 4.08 -6.09
CA ASN A 206 3.24 4.03 -4.64
C ASN A 206 3.11 5.42 -4.02
N TYR A 207 3.81 6.42 -4.53
CA TYR A 207 3.70 7.81 -4.09
C TYR A 207 2.30 8.37 -4.35
N ASN A 208 1.67 8.04 -5.48
CA ASN A 208 0.29 8.42 -5.74
C ASN A 208 -0.69 7.76 -4.76
N LYS A 209 -0.50 6.49 -4.39
CA LYS A 209 -1.31 5.83 -3.34
C LYS A 209 -1.22 6.59 -2.01
N LEU A 210 -0.02 7.03 -1.62
CA LEU A 210 0.16 7.86 -0.42
C LEU A 210 -0.55 9.21 -0.53
N ARG A 211 -0.50 9.87 -1.69
CA ARG A 211 -1.20 11.14 -1.93
C ARG A 211 -2.72 10.99 -1.88
N ASP A 212 -3.26 9.90 -2.41
CA ASP A 212 -4.68 9.59 -2.34
C ASP A 212 -5.12 9.42 -0.88
N ILE A 213 -4.35 8.65 -0.09
CA ILE A 213 -4.58 8.49 1.35
C ILE A 213 -4.55 9.84 2.07
N ALA A 214 -3.52 10.67 1.81
CA ALA A 214 -3.37 11.98 2.43
C ALA A 214 -4.51 12.98 2.09
N SER A 215 -5.30 12.68 1.05
CA SER A 215 -6.43 13.49 0.58
C SER A 215 -7.78 13.05 1.17
N THR A 216 -7.82 11.95 1.95
CA THR A 216 -9.07 11.40 2.51
C THR A 216 -9.69 12.22 3.64
N HIS A 217 -8.96 13.17 4.23
CA HIS A 217 -9.42 14.06 5.31
C HIS A 217 -9.06 15.53 4.99
N PRO A 218 -10.02 16.47 4.93
CA PRO A 218 -9.73 17.90 4.79
C PRO A 218 -8.82 18.43 5.91
#